data_AF-A0AA86TXI8-F1
#
_entry.id   AF-A0AA86TXI8-F1
#
_cell.length_a   1.000
_cell.length_b   1.000
_cell.length_c   1.000
_cell.angle_alpha   90.00
_cell.angle_beta   90.00
_cell.angle_gamma   90.00
#
_symmetry.space_group_name_H-M   'P 1'
#
loop_
_entity.id
_entity.type
_entity.pdbx_description
1 polymer ?
#
loop_
_entity_poly.entity_id
_entity_poly.type
_entity_poly.pdbx_seq_one_letter_code
_entity_poly.pdbx_strand_id
1 'polypeptide(L)'
;MKQKQMTSKFFKEALFSDDDNVQFAQTDADAVETITETFNAVCPNTLKRIELPVRSKQCTHYSTCMDLVTYIQTVEESLKFRCYICGKQARFEDLVVDATGWHVMKNYQRSVVQIGKDGVIEIEKGGQEDEELSGWDM
;
A
#
# COMPACT_ATOMS: atom_id res chain seq x y z
N MET A 1 -19.75 23.57 -7.02
CA MET A 1 -18.37 23.17 -7.38
C MET A 1 -18.19 21.73 -6.91
N LYS A 2 -18.06 20.75 -7.82
CA LYS A 2 -17.98 19.33 -7.43
C LYS A 2 -16.52 18.94 -7.24
N GLN A 3 -16.19 18.50 -6.04
CA GLN A 3 -14.86 18.05 -5.63
C GLN A 3 -14.54 16.73 -6.34
N LYS A 4 -13.52 16.74 -7.22
CA LYS A 4 -13.05 15.53 -7.91
C LYS A 4 -12.46 14.59 -6.87
N GLN A 5 -13.15 13.47 -6.61
CA GLN A 5 -12.61 12.41 -5.77
C GLN A 5 -11.56 11.64 -6.58
N MET A 6 -10.32 11.64 -6.09
CA MET A 6 -9.20 10.90 -6.68
C MET A 6 -9.33 9.41 -6.35
N THR A 7 -10.17 8.71 -7.12
CA THR A 7 -10.34 7.27 -7.04
C THR A 7 -9.23 6.53 -7.81
N SER A 8 -9.04 5.24 -7.54
CA SER A 8 -8.16 4.36 -8.32
C SER A 8 -8.49 4.38 -9.83
N LYS A 9 -9.76 4.64 -10.19
CA LYS A 9 -10.20 4.88 -11.57
C LYS A 9 -9.56 6.12 -12.19
N PHE A 10 -9.48 7.23 -11.46
CA PHE A 10 -8.78 8.43 -11.93
C PHE A 10 -7.28 8.18 -12.09
N PHE A 11 -6.64 7.46 -11.16
CA PHE A 11 -5.23 7.08 -11.30
C PHE A 11 -5.00 6.16 -12.50
N LYS A 12 -5.91 5.20 -12.75
CA LYS A 12 -5.88 4.33 -13.93
C LYS A 12 -6.04 5.12 -15.22
N GLU A 13 -7.00 6.04 -15.29
CA GLU A 13 -7.24 6.90 -16.46
C GLU A 13 -6.12 7.93 -16.68
N ALA A 14 -5.48 8.43 -15.62
CA ALA A 14 -4.42 9.43 -15.70
C ALA A 14 -3.01 8.83 -15.96
N LEU A 15 -2.78 7.57 -15.58
CA LEU A 15 -1.52 6.86 -15.87
C LEU A 15 -1.51 6.23 -17.27
N PHE A 16 -2.68 5.91 -17.81
CA PHE A 16 -2.84 5.31 -19.13
C PHE A 16 -3.65 6.25 -20.03
N SER A 17 -3.10 7.43 -20.33
CA SER A 17 -3.52 8.19 -21.51
C SER A 17 -3.13 7.40 -22.77
N ASP A 18 -4.01 7.39 -23.77
CA ASP A 18 -4.13 6.47 -24.93
C ASP A 18 -2.88 6.17 -25.82
N ASP A 19 -1.66 6.54 -25.43
CA ASP A 19 -0.45 6.42 -26.26
C ASP A 19 0.52 5.29 -25.87
N ASP A 20 0.38 4.63 -24.71
CA ASP A 20 1.24 3.49 -24.35
C ASP A 20 0.47 2.17 -24.38
N ASN A 21 0.73 1.37 -25.42
CA ASN A 21 0.23 0.02 -25.61
C ASN A 21 0.86 -0.97 -24.60
N VAL A 22 0.47 -0.86 -23.33
CA VAL A 22 0.83 -1.83 -22.28
C VAL A 22 -0.15 -2.99 -22.36
N GLN A 23 0.26 -4.08 -23.01
CA GLN A 23 -0.50 -5.32 -23.03
C GLN A 23 -0.45 -6.00 -21.66
N PHE A 24 -1.54 -5.89 -20.91
CA PHE A 24 -1.79 -6.75 -19.76
C PHE A 24 -2.14 -8.15 -20.29
N ALA A 25 -1.39 -9.16 -19.88
CA ALA A 25 -1.64 -10.54 -20.26
C ALA A 25 -3.08 -10.92 -19.88
N GLN A 26 -3.90 -11.23 -20.88
CA GLN A 26 -5.23 -11.81 -20.68
C GLN A 26 -5.03 -13.24 -20.17
N THR A 27 -5.48 -13.50 -18.95
CA THR A 27 -5.60 -14.88 -18.44
C THR A 27 -7.01 -15.38 -18.73
N ASP A 28 -7.10 -16.57 -19.34
CA ASP A 28 -8.36 -17.23 -19.68
C ASP A 28 -9.31 -17.32 -18.48
N ALA A 29 -10.56 -16.93 -18.72
CA ALA A 29 -11.57 -16.61 -17.72
C ALA A 29 -12.40 -17.84 -17.29
N ASP A 30 -11.77 -18.94 -16.86
CA ASP A 30 -12.50 -20.15 -16.42
C ASP A 30 -12.05 -20.74 -15.06
N ALA A 31 -11.41 -19.95 -14.21
CA ALA A 31 -11.33 -20.23 -12.78
C ALA A 31 -11.33 -18.92 -11.99
N VAL A 32 -12.44 -18.62 -11.28
CA VAL A 32 -12.51 -17.49 -10.36
C VAL A 32 -11.74 -17.85 -9.09
N GLU A 33 -10.41 -17.84 -9.18
CA GLU A 33 -9.58 -17.61 -8.02
C GLU A 33 -9.50 -16.10 -7.82
N THR A 34 -10.26 -15.59 -6.86
CA THR A 34 -10.13 -14.21 -6.38
C THR A 34 -8.75 -14.07 -5.75
N ILE A 35 -7.74 -13.73 -6.55
CA ILE A 35 -6.41 -13.42 -6.05
C ILE A 35 -6.43 -11.99 -5.54
N THR A 36 -6.47 -11.81 -4.22
CA THR A 36 -6.28 -10.52 -3.56
C THR A 36 -4.83 -10.43 -3.07
N GLU A 37 -4.21 -9.27 -3.26
CA GLU A 37 -2.91 -8.96 -2.68
C GLU A 37 -3.08 -8.17 -1.38
N THR A 38 -2.34 -8.55 -0.34
CA THR A 38 -2.41 -7.87 0.96
C THR A 38 -1.37 -6.75 1.02
N PHE A 39 -1.82 -5.54 1.37
CA PHE A 39 -0.96 -4.39 1.63
C PHE A 39 -1.00 -3.99 3.11
N ASN A 40 0.17 -3.87 3.73
CA ASN A 40 0.35 -3.49 5.12
C ASN A 40 0.80 -2.03 5.22
N ALA A 41 -0.03 -1.23 5.90
CA ALA A 41 0.17 0.18 6.15
C ALA A 41 1.06 0.48 7.37
N VAL A 42 1.54 -0.55 8.05
CA VAL A 42 2.44 -0.46 9.20
C VAL A 42 3.87 -0.71 8.76
N CYS A 43 4.78 0.17 9.20
CA CYS A 43 6.20 0.07 8.95
C CYS A 43 6.76 -1.13 9.75
N PRO A 44 7.45 -2.09 9.10
CA PRO A 44 7.96 -3.27 9.81
C PRO A 44 9.07 -2.94 10.81
N ASN A 45 9.77 -1.81 10.65
CA ASN A 45 10.88 -1.44 11.53
C ASN A 45 10.41 -0.70 12.80
N THR A 46 9.40 0.17 12.69
CA THR A 46 8.92 0.98 13.83
C THR A 46 7.63 0.48 14.43
N LEU A 47 6.94 -0.45 13.77
CA LEU A 47 5.58 -0.92 14.09
C LEU A 47 4.54 0.22 14.15
N LYS A 48 4.89 1.39 13.60
CA LYS A 48 4.01 2.55 13.46
C LYS A 48 3.43 2.59 12.07
N ARG A 49 2.30 3.27 11.93
CA ARG A 49 1.71 3.51 10.62
C ARG A 49 2.68 4.33 9.75
N ILE A 50 2.83 3.93 8.49
CA ILE A 50 3.68 4.63 7.53
C ILE A 50 3.08 6.01 7.28
N GLU A 51 3.90 7.06 7.34
CA GLU A 51 3.46 8.43 7.08
C GLU A 51 3.73 8.82 5.63
N LEU A 52 4.94 8.52 5.16
CA LEU A 52 5.38 8.79 3.79
C LEU A 52 5.93 7.51 3.15
N PRO A 53 5.10 6.78 2.39
CA PRO A 53 5.46 5.51 1.79
C PRO A 53 6.41 5.73 0.62
N VAL A 54 7.63 5.19 0.74
CA VAL A 54 8.67 5.26 -0.28
C VAL A 54 9.20 3.88 -0.66
N ARG A 55 9.68 3.79 -1.89
CA ARG A 55 10.37 2.62 -2.45
C ARG A 55 11.59 3.06 -3.23
N SER A 56 12.55 2.16 -3.37
CA SER A 56 13.56 2.29 -4.41
C SER A 56 12.99 1.77 -5.73
N LYS A 57 13.42 2.33 -6.85
CA LYS A 57 13.18 1.75 -8.20
C LYS A 57 13.65 0.29 -8.32
N GLN A 58 14.54 -0.16 -7.42
CA GLN A 58 15.07 -1.53 -7.38
C GLN A 58 14.28 -2.48 -6.47
N CYS A 59 13.24 -1.98 -5.78
CA CYS A 59 12.42 -2.80 -4.89
C CYS A 59 11.54 -3.77 -5.68
N THR A 60 11.41 -5.01 -5.20
CA THR A 60 10.56 -6.05 -5.80
C THR A 60 9.43 -6.52 -4.88
N HIS A 61 9.34 -5.96 -3.67
CA HIS A 61 8.25 -6.26 -2.74
C HIS A 61 7.02 -5.42 -3.09
N TYR A 62 5.81 -5.97 -2.96
CA TYR A 62 4.57 -5.20 -3.11
C TYR A 62 3.90 -4.93 -1.76
N SER A 63 3.87 -5.93 -0.88
CA SER A 63 3.01 -5.97 0.31
C SER A 63 3.16 -4.82 1.32
N THR A 64 4.21 -4.02 1.25
CA THR A 64 4.40 -2.84 2.12
C THR A 64 5.44 -1.88 1.53
N CYS A 65 5.53 -0.66 2.07
CA CYS A 65 6.50 0.37 1.69
C CYS A 65 7.44 0.68 2.85
N MET A 66 8.59 1.30 2.54
CA MET A 66 9.39 1.94 3.58
C MET A 66 8.70 3.24 4.00
N ASP A 67 8.88 3.62 5.25
CA ASP A 67 8.58 4.94 5.74
C ASP A 67 9.83 5.83 5.56
N LEU A 68 9.67 6.99 4.93
CA LEU A 68 10.82 7.82 4.55
C LEU A 68 11.67 8.24 5.76
N VAL A 69 11.04 8.68 6.83
CA VAL A 69 11.76 9.16 8.03
C VAL A 69 12.55 8.01 8.65
N THR A 70 11.89 6.86 8.81
CA THR A 70 12.53 5.64 9.31
C THR A 70 13.70 5.19 8.42
N TYR A 71 13.53 5.29 7.09
CA TYR A 71 14.57 4.95 6.14
C TYR A 71 15.81 5.84 6.29
N ILE A 72 15.63 7.16 6.36
CA ILE A 72 16.72 8.12 6.54
C ILE A 72 17.48 7.83 7.83
N GLN A 73 16.77 7.63 8.95
CA GLN A 73 17.39 7.27 10.24
C GLN A 73 18.24 5.99 10.13
N THR A 74 17.73 4.96 9.45
CA THR A 74 18.47 3.71 9.23
C THR A 74 19.75 3.92 8.42
N VAL A 75 19.71 4.82 7.43
CA VAL A 75 20.88 5.20 6.63
C VAL A 75 21.88 5.99 7.47
N GLU A 76 21.43 6.92 8.32
CA GLU A 76 22.30 7.70 9.21
C GLU A 76 23.05 6.80 10.21
N GLU A 77 22.37 5.80 10.78
CA GLU A 77 22.95 4.88 11.76
C GLU A 77 23.94 3.88 11.14
N SER A 78 23.64 3.38 9.95
CA SER A 78 24.38 2.24 9.36
C SER A 78 25.29 2.62 8.19
N LEU A 79 25.10 3.81 7.61
CA LEU A 79 25.68 4.25 6.33
C LEU A 79 25.42 3.29 5.16
N LYS A 80 24.33 2.50 5.24
CA LYS A 80 23.93 1.53 4.21
C LYS A 80 22.66 1.97 3.49
N PHE A 81 22.80 2.23 2.20
CA PHE A 81 21.70 2.63 1.31
C PHE A 81 20.95 1.40 0.78
N ARG A 82 20.24 0.70 1.67
CA ARG A 82 19.51 -0.53 1.35
C ARG A 82 18.10 -0.48 1.91
N CYS A 83 17.15 -0.95 1.11
CA CYS A 83 15.78 -1.14 1.55
C CYS A 83 15.74 -2.14 2.72
N TYR A 84 15.22 -1.73 3.87
CA TYR A 84 15.12 -2.60 5.05
C TYR A 84 14.01 -3.66 4.93
N ILE A 85 13.26 -3.67 3.83
CA ILE A 85 12.20 -4.65 3.56
C ILE A 85 12.72 -5.79 2.68
N CYS A 86 13.44 -5.49 1.61
CA CYS A 86 13.91 -6.49 0.64
C CYS A 86 15.43 -6.56 0.46
N GLY A 87 16.20 -5.70 1.13
CA GLY A 87 17.67 -5.66 1.07
C GLY A 87 18.28 -5.09 -0.22
N LYS A 88 17.44 -4.74 -1.21
CA LYS A 88 17.87 -4.12 -2.48
C LYS A 88 18.45 -2.73 -2.27
N GLN A 89 19.27 -2.26 -3.21
CA GLN A 89 19.87 -0.94 -3.16
C GLN A 89 18.80 0.16 -3.22
N ALA A 90 18.91 1.16 -2.36
CA ALA A 90 17.93 2.24 -2.21
C ALA A 90 18.63 3.60 -2.05
N ARG A 91 19.43 4.02 -3.02
CA ARG A 91 20.05 5.35 -2.94
C ARG A 91 18.99 6.44 -2.98
N PHE A 92 19.30 7.62 -2.46
CA PHE A 92 18.31 8.71 -2.38
C PHE A 92 17.78 9.11 -3.76
N GLU A 93 18.61 9.02 -4.81
CA GLU A 93 18.23 9.34 -6.19
C GLU A 93 17.26 8.30 -6.81
N ASP A 94 17.24 7.10 -6.25
CA ASP A 94 16.37 6.00 -6.67
C ASP A 94 15.07 5.93 -5.86
N LEU A 95 14.95 6.72 -4.78
CA LEU A 95 13.74 6.74 -3.96
C LEU A 95 12.60 7.46 -4.68
N VAL A 96 11.44 6.83 -4.65
CA VAL A 96 10.18 7.36 -5.18
C VAL A 96 9.08 7.18 -4.15
N VAL A 97 8.09 8.08 -4.16
CA VAL A 97 6.87 7.93 -3.37
C VAL A 97 5.97 6.89 -4.05
N ASP A 98 5.55 5.88 -3.29
CA ASP A 98 4.69 4.82 -3.81
C ASP A 98 3.24 5.30 -3.90
N ALA A 99 2.67 5.30 -5.10
CA ALA A 99 1.32 5.81 -5.35
C ALA A 99 0.24 4.99 -4.62
N THR A 100 0.36 3.67 -4.64
CA THR A 100 -0.57 2.76 -3.95
C THR A 100 -0.53 2.96 -2.44
N GLY A 101 0.66 2.92 -1.87
CA GLY A 101 0.90 3.18 -0.45
C GLY A 101 0.39 4.56 -0.05
N TRP A 102 0.65 5.60 -0.85
CA TRP A 102 0.14 6.95 -0.57
C TRP A 102 -1.40 6.98 -0.55
N HIS A 103 -2.03 6.34 -1.53
CA HIS A 103 -3.48 6.21 -1.59
C HIS A 103 -4.03 5.48 -0.37
N VAL A 104 -3.43 4.35 0.01
CA VAL A 104 -3.79 3.59 1.22
C VAL A 104 -3.64 4.47 2.47
N MET A 105 -2.50 5.16 2.61
CA MET A 105 -2.24 6.01 3.76
C MET A 105 -3.22 7.18 3.91
N LYS A 106 -3.73 7.72 2.80
CA LYS A 106 -4.66 8.87 2.82
C LYS A 106 -6.12 8.49 2.99
N ASN A 107 -6.54 7.33 2.50
CA ASN A 107 -7.96 6.99 2.40
C ASN A 107 -8.42 5.91 3.39
N TYR A 108 -7.51 5.16 4.02
CA TYR A 108 -7.87 4.01 4.86
C TYR A 108 -7.16 4.07 6.21
N GLN A 109 -7.88 3.90 7.33
CA GLN A 109 -7.27 3.87 8.67
C GLN A 109 -6.82 2.48 9.10
N ARG A 110 -7.22 1.42 8.38
CA ARG A 110 -6.84 0.04 8.69
C ARG A 110 -5.34 -0.19 8.48
N SER A 111 -4.77 -1.02 9.36
CA SER A 111 -3.36 -1.43 9.28
C SER A 111 -3.09 -2.36 8.09
N VAL A 112 -4.07 -3.16 7.69
CA VAL A 112 -3.96 -4.11 6.59
C VAL A 112 -5.16 -3.91 5.67
N VAL A 113 -4.90 -3.85 4.37
CA VAL A 113 -5.92 -3.76 3.33
C VAL A 113 -5.70 -4.86 2.28
N GLN A 114 -6.78 -5.39 1.73
CA GLN A 114 -6.74 -6.31 0.60
C GLN A 114 -7.03 -5.54 -0.69
N ILE A 115 -6.21 -5.78 -1.71
CA ILE A 115 -6.28 -5.12 -3.01
C ILE A 115 -6.57 -6.20 -4.05
N GLY A 116 -7.71 -6.08 -4.73
CA GLY A 116 -8.08 -6.96 -5.82
C GLY A 116 -7.16 -6.76 -7.04
N LYS A 117 -7.14 -7.74 -7.96
CA LYS A 117 -6.42 -7.67 -9.25
C LYS A 117 -6.81 -6.45 -10.10
N ASP A 118 -8.01 -5.92 -9.91
CA ASP A 118 -8.52 -4.72 -10.58
C ASP A 118 -8.10 -3.40 -9.89
N GLY A 119 -7.38 -3.49 -8.76
CA GLY A 119 -6.97 -2.37 -7.94
C GLY A 119 -8.06 -1.86 -7.00
N VAL A 120 -9.17 -2.60 -6.84
CA VAL A 120 -10.24 -2.24 -5.92
C VAL A 120 -9.90 -2.73 -4.52
N ILE A 121 -10.10 -1.85 -3.54
CA ILE A 121 -9.94 -2.17 -2.11
C ILE A 121 -11.34 -2.34 -1.53
N GLU A 122 -11.72 -3.59 -1.28
CA GLU A 122 -12.99 -3.91 -0.64
C GLU A 122 -12.83 -3.79 0.87
N ILE A 123 -13.68 -2.96 1.49
CA ILE A 123 -13.76 -2.85 2.95
C ILE A 123 -14.96 -3.68 3.38
N GLU A 124 -14.72 -4.83 4.00
CA GLU A 124 -15.77 -5.49 4.79
C GLU A 124 -16.20 -4.51 5.88
N LYS A 125 -17.44 -4.02 5.80
CA LYS A 125 -18.08 -3.27 6.89
C LYS A 125 -18.19 -4.24 8.06
N GLY A 126 -17.39 -4.02 9.10
CA GLY A 126 -17.51 -4.80 10.33
C GLY A 126 -18.93 -4.68 10.85
N GLY A 127 -19.54 -5.81 11.20
CA GLY A 127 -20.77 -5.84 11.98
C GLY A 127 -20.56 -5.13 13.32
N GLN A 128 -21.60 -4.43 13.77
CA GLN A 128 -21.79 -4.16 15.19
C GLN A 128 -21.99 -5.50 15.88
N GLU A 129 -21.20 -5.79 16.90
CA GLU A 129 -21.55 -6.62 18.06
C GLU A 129 -20.39 -6.51 19.06
N ASP A 130 -20.46 -5.49 19.90
CA ASP A 130 -19.85 -5.42 21.24
C ASP A 130 -20.78 -4.53 22.09
N GLU A 131 -22.05 -4.91 22.14
CA GLU A 131 -22.98 -4.51 23.21
C GLU A 131 -23.23 -5.75 24.06
N GLU A 132 -23.13 -5.58 25.38
CA GLU A 132 -23.40 -6.56 26.44
C GLU A 132 -22.32 -7.60 26.76
N LEU A 133 -21.39 -7.22 27.65
CA LEU A 133 -20.99 -8.06 28.78
C LEU A 133 -20.42 -7.19 29.92
N SER A 134 -21.18 -6.18 30.33
CA SER A 134 -21.12 -5.67 31.70
C SER A 134 -21.78 -6.71 32.60
N GLY A 135 -20.99 -7.70 33.03
CA GLY A 135 -21.48 -8.85 33.80
C GLY A 135 -20.46 -9.39 34.81
N TRP A 136 -19.65 -8.51 35.40
CA TRP A 136 -18.95 -8.82 36.66
C TRP A 136 -19.70 -8.10 37.77
N ASP A 137 -20.86 -8.67 38.13
CA ASP A 137 -21.47 -8.45 39.43
C ASP A 137 -20.50 -8.89 40.55
N MET A 138 -20.56 -8.15 41.65
CA MET A 138 -19.73 -8.19 42.87
C MET A 138 -19.45 -9.58 43.46
#